data_AF-D4H6Q9-F1
#
_entry.id   AF-D4H6Q9-F1
#
_cell.length_a   1.000
_cell.length_b   1.000
_cell.length_c   1.000
_cell.angle_alpha   90.00
_cell.angle_beta   90.00
_cell.angle_gamma   90.00
#
_symmetry.space_group_name_H-M   'P 1'
#
loop_
_entity.id
_entity.type
_entity.pdbx_description
1 polymer ?
#
loop_
_entity_poly.entity_id
_entity_poly.type
_entity_poly.pdbx_seq_one_letter_code
_entity_poly.pdbx_strand_id
1 'polypeptide(L)'
;MGCCSGDDNNGSCGCNSGPEQDGEMMNFSFSMDKEMFEDVNESAKTNNMAFEEFIYNCIEVGLAITAGDLALIDTDQLELDEDGEDTEEEEA
;
A
#
# COMPACT_ATOMS: atom_id res chain seq x y z
N MET A 1 6.70 -33.05 21.28
CA MET A 1 7.66 -33.81 22.10
C MET A 1 9.04 -33.32 21.69
N GLY A 2 9.60 -32.27 22.29
CA GLY A 2 9.92 -32.16 23.71
C GLY A 2 11.45 -32.20 23.80
N CYS A 3 12.12 -31.08 23.52
CA CYS A 3 13.58 -30.95 23.66
C CYS A 3 13.88 -29.91 24.74
N CYS A 4 13.59 -30.29 25.98
CA CYS A 4 14.11 -29.64 27.19
C CYS A 4 14.63 -30.76 28.09
N SER A 5 15.77 -31.34 27.72
CA SER A 5 16.57 -32.14 28.65
C SER A 5 17.63 -31.21 29.21
N GLY A 6 17.54 -30.97 30.51
CA GLY A 6 18.35 -29.98 31.20
C GLY A 6 19.84 -30.33 31.27
N ASP A 7 20.62 -29.30 31.57
CA ASP A 7 21.71 -29.44 32.51
C ASP A 7 21.87 -28.10 33.24
N ASP A 8 21.97 -28.20 34.56
CA ASP A 8 22.06 -27.10 35.51
C ASP A 8 23.41 -26.36 35.33
N ASN A 9 23.47 -25.40 34.40
CA ASN A 9 24.48 -24.33 34.45
C ASN A 9 24.13 -23.18 33.51
N ASN A 10 23.75 -22.05 34.12
CA ASN A 10 23.94 -20.69 33.60
C ASN A 10 23.76 -20.50 32.10
N GLY A 11 22.54 -20.75 31.62
CA GLY A 11 22.15 -20.46 30.25
C GLY A 11 20.66 -20.27 30.24
N SER A 12 20.20 -19.05 30.52
CA SER A 12 18.84 -18.63 30.22
C SER A 12 18.64 -18.74 28.71
N CYS A 13 18.39 -19.95 28.22
CA CYS A 13 17.67 -20.19 26.98
C CYS A 13 16.22 -19.82 27.27
N GLY A 14 16.01 -18.52 27.46
CA GLY A 14 14.72 -17.93 27.24
C GLY A 14 14.41 -18.20 25.77
N CYS A 15 13.55 -19.18 25.54
CA CYS A 15 12.53 -19.03 24.50
C CYS A 15 11.75 -17.75 24.88
N ASN A 16 12.37 -16.61 24.63
CA ASN A 16 11.68 -15.36 24.48
C ASN A 16 10.92 -15.58 23.17
N SER A 17 9.73 -16.18 23.29
CA SER A 17 8.60 -15.65 22.57
C SER A 17 8.51 -14.19 23.02
N GLY A 18 9.38 -13.36 22.43
CA GLY A 18 9.29 -11.92 22.56
C GLY A 18 7.87 -11.54 22.17
N PRO A 19 7.34 -10.43 22.70
CA PRO A 19 6.05 -9.93 22.25
C PRO A 19 6.10 -9.95 20.72
N GLU A 20 5.08 -10.56 20.10
CA GLU A 20 4.81 -10.34 18.68
C GLU A 20 5.05 -8.86 18.44
N GLN A 21 6.00 -8.51 17.55
CA GLN A 21 6.23 -7.13 17.17
C GLN A 21 5.00 -6.69 16.40
N ASP A 22 3.96 -6.40 17.17
CA ASP A 22 2.66 -5.99 16.71
C ASP A 22 2.80 -4.53 16.28
N GLY A 23 3.01 -4.34 14.98
CA GLY A 23 2.62 -3.13 14.27
C GLY A 23 3.33 -1.81 14.61
N GLU A 24 4.60 -1.80 15.03
CA GLU A 24 5.35 -0.53 15.07
C GLU A 24 5.55 0.02 13.65
N MET A 25 4.82 1.09 13.31
CA MET A 25 5.00 1.80 12.05
C MET A 25 6.44 2.33 11.96
N MET A 26 7.17 1.90 10.94
CA MET A 26 8.52 2.37 10.67
C MET A 26 8.46 3.79 10.11
N ASN A 27 9.21 4.70 10.73
CA ASN A 27 9.38 6.06 10.22
C ASN A 27 10.54 6.12 9.23
N PHE A 28 10.27 6.61 8.02
CA PHE A 28 11.27 6.83 6.98
C PHE A 28 11.51 8.32 6.78
N SER A 29 12.76 8.68 6.47
CA SER A 29 13.12 10.04 6.08
C SER A 29 13.79 9.99 4.71
N PHE A 30 13.29 10.78 3.77
CA PHE A 30 13.84 10.92 2.43
C PHE A 30 13.83 12.38 2.01
N SER A 31 14.72 12.73 1.10
CA SER A 31 14.77 14.06 0.49
C SER A 31 13.86 14.08 -0.74
N MET A 32 13.12 15.17 -0.91
CA MET A 32 12.27 15.43 -2.06
C MET A 32 12.59 16.81 -2.60
N ASP A 33 12.51 16.99 -3.92
CA ASP A 33 12.63 18.31 -4.53
C ASP A 33 11.50 19.22 -4.05
N LYS A 34 11.79 20.51 -3.95
CA LYS A 34 10.85 21.48 -3.37
C LYS A 34 9.53 21.55 -4.14
N GLU A 35 9.59 21.56 -5.47
CA GLU A 35 8.41 21.63 -6.34
C GLU A 35 7.53 20.40 -6.13
N MET A 36 8.12 19.20 -6.11
CA MET A 36 7.39 17.96 -5.85
C MET A 36 6.76 17.94 -4.45
N PHE A 37 7.45 18.45 -3.42
CA PHE A 37 6.87 18.56 -2.08
C PHE A 37 5.65 19.48 -2.06
N GLU A 38 5.71 20.62 -2.74
CA GLU A 38 4.60 21.57 -2.81
C GLU A 38 3.37 20.95 -3.48
N ASP A 39 3.55 20.28 -4.62
CA ASP A 39 2.48 19.61 -5.36
C ASP A 39 1.81 18.49 -4.54
N VAL A 40 2.62 17.64 -3.89
CA VAL A 40 2.10 16.54 -3.06
C VAL A 40 1.39 17.07 -1.82
N ASN A 41 1.91 18.14 -1.20
CA ASN A 41 1.28 18.76 -0.04
C ASN A 41 -0.05 19.45 -0.38
N GLU A 42 -0.16 20.07 -1.57
CA GLU A 42 -1.43 20.59 -2.05
C GLU A 42 -2.45 19.47 -2.31
N SER A 43 -2.01 18.36 -2.89
CA SER A 43 -2.85 17.17 -3.11
C SER A 43 -3.37 16.59 -1.79
N ALA A 44 -2.52 16.48 -0.76
CA ALA A 44 -2.92 16.02 0.56
C ALA A 44 -4.00 16.93 1.19
N LYS A 45 -3.81 18.25 1.10
CA LYS A 45 -4.79 19.24 1.57
C LYS A 45 -6.12 19.14 0.83
N THR A 46 -6.09 18.97 -0.49
CA THR A 46 -7.29 18.82 -1.33
C THR A 46 -8.13 17.61 -0.91
N ASN A 47 -7.46 16.53 -0.47
CA ASN A 47 -8.11 15.32 0.02
C ASN A 47 -8.45 15.35 1.52
N ASN A 48 -8.20 16.47 2.22
CA ASN A 48 -8.38 16.62 3.66
C ASN A 48 -7.62 15.58 4.50
N MET A 49 -6.44 15.17 4.07
CA MET A 49 -5.58 14.21 4.78
C MET A 49 -4.35 14.88 5.36
N ALA A 50 -3.76 14.25 6.39
CA ALA A 50 -2.42 14.62 6.83
C ALA A 50 -1.39 14.27 5.73
N PHE A 51 -0.33 15.06 5.60
CA PHE A 51 0.69 14.83 4.57
C PHE A 51 1.32 13.43 4.68
N GLU A 52 1.67 13.00 5.89
CA GLU A 52 2.27 11.68 6.12
C GLU A 52 1.31 10.54 5.73
N GLU A 53 0.03 10.65 6.10
CA GLU A 53 -1.01 9.69 5.73
C GLU A 53 -1.18 9.61 4.21
N PHE A 54 -1.19 10.75 3.53
CA PHE A 54 -1.26 10.80 2.07
C PHE A 54 -0.05 10.12 1.42
N ILE A 55 1.16 10.34 1.94
CA ILE A 55 2.38 9.66 1.46
C ILE A 55 2.28 8.14 1.63
N TYR A 56 1.82 7.65 2.78
CA TYR A 56 1.66 6.21 3.00
C TYR A 56 0.66 5.60 2.01
N ASN A 57 -0.47 6.27 1.76
CA ASN A 57 -1.45 5.82 0.77
C ASN A 57 -0.85 5.76 -0.64
N CYS A 58 -0.08 6.78 -1.05
CA CYS A 58 0.60 6.77 -2.34
C CYS A 58 1.61 5.62 -2.47
N ILE A 59 2.37 5.34 -1.41
CA ILE A 59 3.33 4.25 -1.39
C ILE A 59 2.63 2.90 -1.49
N GLU A 60 1.52 2.70 -0.77
CA GLU A 60 0.73 1.47 -0.82
C GLU A 60 0.21 1.19 -2.24
N VAL A 61 -0.37 2.21 -2.89
CA VAL A 61 -0.82 2.11 -4.29
C VAL A 61 0.36 1.80 -5.22
N GLY A 62 1.50 2.48 -5.04
CA GLY A 62 2.70 2.24 -5.83
C GLY A 62 3.21 0.80 -5.70
N LEU A 63 3.23 0.25 -4.48
CA LEU A 63 3.62 -1.13 -4.22
C LEU A 63 2.68 -2.11 -4.92
N ALA A 64 1.37 -1.93 -4.79
CA ALA A 64 0.38 -2.79 -5.43
C ALA A 64 0.48 -2.76 -6.97
N ILE A 65 0.77 -1.60 -7.56
CA ILE A 65 1.07 -1.51 -9.01
C ILE A 65 2.31 -2.33 -9.36
N THR A 66 3.40 -2.16 -8.61
CA THR A 66 4.65 -2.89 -8.90
C THR A 66 4.57 -4.40 -8.66
N ALA A 67 3.69 -4.83 -7.75
CA ALA A 67 3.39 -6.24 -7.52
C ALA A 67 2.51 -6.86 -8.62
N GLY A 68 1.86 -6.04 -9.44
CA GLY A 68 0.91 -6.46 -10.47
C GLY A 68 -0.52 -6.68 -9.95
N ASP A 69 -0.81 -6.26 -8.71
CA ASP A 69 -2.14 -6.33 -8.10
C ASP A 69 -3.07 -5.21 -8.60
N LEU A 70 -2.48 -4.08 -8.98
CA LEU A 70 -3.15 -2.93 -9.58
C LEU A 70 -2.59 -2.66 -10.98
N ALA A 71 -3.48 -2.49 -11.96
CA ALA A 71 -3.11 -2.08 -13.30
C ALA A 71 -3.39 -0.59 -13.48
N LEU A 72 -2.41 0.14 -14.03
CA LEU A 72 -2.63 1.52 -14.48
C LEU A 72 -3.37 1.47 -15.82
N ILE A 73 -4.59 2.02 -15.84
CA ILE A 73 -5.35 2.18 -17.08
C ILE A 73 -4.97 3.52 -17.68
N ASP A 74 -4.43 3.45 -18.89
CA ASP A 74 -4.17 4.64 -19.70
C ASP A 74 -5.53 5.18 -20.18
N THR A 75 -5.89 6.39 -19.75
CA THR A 75 -7.17 7.00 -20.10
C THR A 75 -7.27 7.30 -21.59
N ASP A 76 -6.14 7.39 -22.30
CA ASP A 76 -6.11 7.58 -23.75
C ASP A 76 -6.43 6.28 -24.52
N GLN A 77 -6.42 5.14 -23.84
CA GLN A 77 -6.81 3.83 -24.38
C GLN A 77 -8.25 3.45 -24.01
N LEU A 78 -8.94 4.27 -23.21
CA LEU A 78 -10.37 4.13 -23.01
C LEU A 78 -11.07 4.70 -24.25
N GLU A 79 -11.21 3.87 -25.29
CA GLU A 79 -12.26 4.06 -26.27
C GLU A 79 -13.58 3.99 -25.49
N LEU A 80 -14.21 5.15 -25.28
CA LEU A 80 -15.59 5.21 -24.85
C LEU A 80 -16.41 4.66 -26.02
N ASP A 81 -16.70 3.35 -25.99
CA ASP A 81 -17.75 2.80 -26.83
C ASP A 81 -19.02 3.60 -26.51
N GLU A 82 -19.38 4.54 -27.38
CA GLU A 82 -20.66 5.24 -27.37
C GLU A 82 -21.77 4.24 -27.74
N ASP A 83 -21.95 3.18 -26.96
CA ASP A 83 -23.09 2.27 -27.09
C ASP A 83 -24.28 2.88 -26.35
N GLY A 84 -24.83 3.88 -27.01
CA GLY A 84 -26.10 4.53 -26.69
C GLY A 84 -27.08 4.49 -27.87
N GLU A 85 -27.03 3.46 -28.72
CA GLU A 85 -28.15 3.16 -29.63
C GLU A 85 -28.96 1.99 -29.08
N ASP A 86 -30.22 2.32 -28.81
CA ASP A 86 -31.26 1.50 -28.23
C ASP A 86 -31.41 0.14 -28.92
N THR A 87 -31.47 -0.91 -28.11
CA THR A 87 -32.10 -2.19 -28.46
C THR A 87 -33.56 -1.97 -28.87
N GLU A 88 -33.88 -2.03 -30.16
CA GLU A 88 -35.23 -2.35 -30.66
C GLU A 88 -35.16 -3.20 -31.95
N GLU A 89 -35.65 -4.45 -31.84
CA GLU A 89 -36.37 -5.32 -32.82
C GLU A 89 -35.72 -5.56 -34.22
N GLU A 90 -35.84 -6.69 -34.92
CA GLU A 90 -36.90 -7.67 -35.04
C GLU A 90 -36.33 -8.90 -35.79
N GLU A 91 -36.71 -10.12 -35.38
CA GLU A 91 -36.47 -11.33 -36.18
C GLU A 91 -37.36 -11.33 -37.43
N ALA A 92 -36.78 -11.52 -38.62
CA ALA A 92 -37.48 -11.99 -39.82
C ALA A 92 -36.56 -12.78 -40.76
#